data_AF-A0A7X3YWD6-F1
#
_entry.id   AF-A0A7X3YWD6-F1
#
_cell.length_a   1.000
_cell.length_b   1.000
_cell.length_c   1.000
_cell.angle_alpha   90.00
_cell.angle_beta   90.00
_cell.angle_gamma   90.00
#
_symmetry.space_group_name_H-M   'P 1'
#
loop_
_entity.id
_entity.type
_entity.pdbx_description
1 polymer ?
#
loop_
_entity_poly.entity_id
_entity_poly.type
_entity_poly.pdbx_seq_one_letter_code
_entity_poly.pdbx_strand_id
1 'polypeptide(L)' 'MPEKVRKAKNGKTIYFQISAWYNEENDRIHITSGSKKGAKGFITTVNADPKSKRGHPNLFKKLAKFLREHDVPAPDIDGL' A
#
# COMPACT_ATOMS: atom_id res chain seq x y z
N MET A 1 3.63 -15.88 -11.27
CA MET A 1 5.10 -15.88 -11.09
C MET A 1 5.38 -15.99 -9.60
N PRO A 2 6.32 -16.84 -9.14
CA PRO A 2 6.65 -16.89 -7.71
C PRO A 2 7.21 -15.53 -7.26
N GLU A 3 6.73 -15.08 -6.11
CA GLU A 3 7.06 -13.81 -5.48
C GLU A 3 8.56 -13.76 -5.16
N LYS A 4 9.31 -12.94 -5.90
CA LYS A 4 10.77 -12.84 -5.71
C LYS A 4 11.07 -11.88 -4.57
N VAL A 5 11.16 -12.41 -3.35
CA VAL A 5 11.82 -11.71 -2.24
C VAL A 5 13.33 -11.81 -2.42
N ARG A 6 14.05 -10.68 -2.40
CA ARG A 6 15.52 -10.63 -2.50
C ARG A 6 16.11 -9.88 -1.32
N LYS A 7 17.14 -10.44 -0.69
CA LYS A 7 17.92 -9.74 0.34
C LYS A 7 18.97 -8.84 -0.33
N ALA A 8 19.09 -7.59 0.11
CA ALA A 8 20.16 -6.71 -0.31
C ALA A 8 21.51 -7.19 0.24
N LYS A 9 22.60 -6.80 -0.43
CA LYS A 9 23.98 -7.17 -0.03
C LYS A 9 24.35 -6.71 1.38
N ASN A 10 23.78 -5.61 1.85
CA ASN A 10 24.01 -5.08 3.20
C ASN A 10 23.37 -5.93 4.32
N GLY A 11 22.57 -6.95 3.97
CA GLY A 11 21.91 -7.83 4.92
C GLY A 11 20.72 -7.23 5.69
N LYS A 12 20.41 -5.94 5.52
CA LYS A 12 19.39 -5.19 6.29
C LYS A 12 18.12 -4.88 5.50
N THR A 13 18.15 -5.02 4.19
CA THR A 13 17.04 -4.65 3.31
C THR A 13 16.54 -5.87 2.54
N ILE A 14 15.22 -5.97 2.36
CA ILE A 14 14.60 -6.90 1.41
C ILE A 14 13.88 -6.11 0.32
N TYR A 15 13.90 -6.64 -0.90
CA TYR A 15 13.10 -6.18 -2.01
C TYR A 15 12.02 -7.22 -2.27
N PHE A 16 10.77 -6.76 -2.36
CA PHE A 16 9.61 -7.60 -2.64
C PHE A 16 8.58 -6.78 -3.40
N GLN A 17 7.69 -7.46 -4.10
CA GLN A 17 6.60 -6.80 -4.82
C GLN A 17 5.44 -6.57 -3.85
N ILE A 18 4.82 -5.40 -3.93
CA ILE A 18 3.55 -5.12 -3.28
C ILE A 18 2.49 -4.79 -4.32
N SER A 19 1.23 -5.06 -3.98
CA SER A 19 0.07 -4.50 -4.67
C SER A 19 -0.62 -3.53 -3.73
N ALA A 20 -1.02 -2.37 -4.25
CA ALA A 20 -1.79 -1.38 -3.51
C ALA A 20 -3.03 -0.97 -4.31
N TRP A 21 -4.16 -0.77 -3.63
CA TRP A 21 -5.38 -0.26 -4.25
C TRP A 21 -6.20 0.57 -3.26
N TYR A 22 -6.89 1.58 -3.75
CA TYR A 22 -7.86 2.34 -2.98
C TYR A 22 -9.19 1.58 -2.92
N ASN A 23 -9.82 1.58 -1.75
CA ASN A 23 -11.17 1.08 -1.54
C ASN A 23 -12.09 2.26 -1.18
N GLU A 24 -12.96 2.62 -2.13
CA GLU A 24 -13.88 3.74 -2.04
C GLU A 24 -14.95 3.55 -0.94
N GLU A 25 -15.31 2.31 -0.61
CA GLU A 25 -16.35 2.03 0.38
C GLU A 25 -15.95 2.40 1.81
N ASN A 26 -14.65 2.38 2.11
CA ASN A 26 -14.14 2.57 3.46
C ASN A 26 -13.00 3.58 3.59
N ASP A 27 -12.73 4.31 2.51
CA ASP A 27 -11.67 5.33 2.38
C ASP A 27 -10.31 4.84 2.90
N ARG A 28 -9.87 3.67 2.41
CA ARG A 28 -8.59 3.07 2.78
C ARG A 28 -7.80 2.62 1.57
N ILE A 29 -6.49 2.75 1.67
CA ILE A 29 -5.58 2.11 0.74
C ILE A 29 -5.17 0.76 1.31
N HIS A 30 -5.50 -0.32 0.60
CA HIS A 30 -5.06 -1.66 0.92
C HIS A 30 -3.68 -1.91 0.33
N ILE A 31 -2.83 -2.61 1.08
CA ILE A 31 -1.49 -3.01 0.65
C ILE A 31 -1.32 -4.49 0.95
N THR A 32 -0.80 -5.23 -0.02
CA THR A 32 -0.46 -6.64 0.15
C THR A 32 0.90 -6.96 -0.44
N SER A 33 1.65 -7.84 0.23
CA SER A 33 2.90 -8.36 -0.30
C SER A 33 2.73 -9.51 -1.28
N GLY A 34 1.50 -9.88 -1.68
CA GLY A 34 1.32 -10.92 -2.68
C GLY A 34 0.02 -10.96 -3.47
N SER A 35 -0.06 -11.92 -4.40
CA SER A 35 -1.23 -12.03 -5.28
C SER A 35 -2.44 -12.58 -4.51
N LYS A 36 -3.64 -12.02 -4.75
CA LYS A 36 -4.92 -12.35 -4.08
C LYS A 36 -5.27 -13.85 -3.98
N LYS A 37 -4.59 -14.75 -4.70
CA LYS A 37 -4.80 -16.21 -4.64
C LYS A 37 -3.66 -16.89 -3.89
N GLY A 38 -3.85 -17.13 -2.59
CA GLY A 38 -3.10 -18.12 -1.81
C GLY A 38 -1.69 -17.74 -1.32
N ALA A 39 -1.28 -16.47 -1.38
CA ALA A 39 0.06 -16.07 -0.96
C ALA A 39 0.21 -15.96 0.57
N LYS A 40 1.29 -16.54 1.12
CA LYS A 40 1.79 -16.35 2.50
C LYS A 40 2.44 -14.95 2.64
N GLY A 41 1.65 -13.90 2.48
CA GLY A 41 2.09 -12.50 2.58
C GLY A 41 1.34 -11.73 3.67
N PHE A 42 1.66 -10.44 3.84
CA PHE A 42 0.84 -9.56 4.67
C PHE A 42 -0.26 -8.90 3.84
N ILE A 43 -1.35 -8.56 4.52
CA ILE A 43 -2.37 -7.63 4.05
C ILE A 43 -2.59 -6.60 5.15
N THR A 44 -2.57 -5.33 4.78
CA THR A 44 -2.84 -4.23 5.70
C THR A 44 -3.60 -3.12 4.97
N THR A 45 -4.07 -2.14 5.73
CA THR A 45 -4.72 -0.94 5.21
C THR A 45 -4.12 0.29 5.86
N VAL A 46 -4.06 1.38 5.11
CA VAL A 46 -3.63 2.70 5.58
C VAL A 46 -4.75 3.71 5.32
N ASN A 47 -4.96 4.64 6.26
CA ASN A 47 -5.90 5.76 6.10
C ASN A 47 -5.27 7.10 6.53
N ALA A 48 -6.02 8.18 6.29
CA ALA A 48 -5.61 9.54 6.58
C ALA A 48 -5.76 9.96 8.05
N ASP A 49 -6.53 9.23 8.86
CA ASP A 49 -6.84 9.61 10.25
C ASP A 49 -5.67 9.27 11.20
N PRO A 50 -4.92 10.26 11.73
CA PRO A 50 -3.78 10.00 12.62
C PRO A 50 -4.17 9.37 13.97
N LYS A 51 -5.45 9.42 14.38
CA LYS A 51 -5.94 8.77 15.61
C LYS A 51 -6.21 7.28 15.41
N SER A 52 -6.30 6.82 14.16
CA SER A 52 -6.51 5.42 13.85
C SER A 52 -5.25 4.59 14.08
N LYS A 53 -5.39 3.34 14.54
CA LYS A 53 -4.27 2.37 14.58
C LYS A 53 -3.64 2.12 13.20
N ARG A 54 -4.40 2.41 12.13
CA ARG A 54 -4.00 2.30 10.72
C ARG A 54 -3.77 3.67 10.09
N GLY A 55 -3.71 4.70 10.92
CA GLY A 55 -3.50 6.09 10.58
C GLY A 55 -2.08 6.38 10.20
N HIS A 56 -1.85 6.74 8.94
CA HIS A 56 -0.53 7.21 8.52
C HIS A 56 -0.68 8.29 7.43
N PRO A 57 -1.05 9.53 7.80
CA PRO A 57 -1.44 10.58 6.85
C PRO A 57 -0.41 10.82 5.72
N ASN A 58 0.88 10.86 6.07
CA ASN A 58 1.95 11.07 5.08
C ASN A 58 2.06 9.91 4.08
N LEU A 59 1.93 8.66 4.54
CA LEU A 59 1.99 7.48 3.67
C LEU A 59 0.74 7.40 2.80
N PHE A 60 -0.43 7.68 3.38
CA PHE A 60 -1.70 7.75 2.67
C PHE A 60 -1.63 8.76 1.51
N LYS A 61 -1.18 10.00 1.76
CA LYS A 61 -1.02 11.04 0.73
C LYS A 61 -0.09 10.61 -0.40
N LYS A 62 1.05 9.99 -0.07
CA LYS A 62 2.01 9.52 -1.08
C LYS A 62 1.45 8.39 -1.93
N LEU A 63 0.78 7.42 -1.31
CA LEU A 63 0.15 6.32 -2.04
C LEU A 63 -1.01 6.81 -2.90
N ALA A 64 -1.83 7.71 -2.39
CA ALA A 64 -2.94 8.31 -3.13
C ALA A 64 -2.45 9.05 -4.38
N LYS A 65 -1.41 9.88 -4.24
CA LYS A 65 -0.75 10.53 -5.37
C LYS A 65 -0.23 9.51 -6.38
N PHE A 66 0.47 8.48 -5.93
CA PHE A 66 1.00 7.43 -6.79
C PHE A 66 -0.10 6.67 -7.55
N LEU A 67 -1.20 6.32 -6.88
CA LEU A 67 -2.36 5.69 -7.51
C LEU A 67 -2.96 6.60 -8.60
N ARG A 68 -3.15 7.89 -8.29
CA ARG A 68 -3.66 8.89 -9.23
C ARG A 68 -2.76 9.07 -10.45
N GLU A 69 -1.45 9.13 -10.26
CA GLU A 69 -0.44 9.24 -11.34
C GLU A 69 -0.42 8.02 -12.27
N HIS A 70 -1.00 6.91 -11.86
CA HIS A 70 -1.08 5.66 -12.62
C HIS A 70 -2.51 5.34 -13.10
N ASP A 71 -3.41 6.34 -13.12
CA ASP A 71 -4.77 6.25 -13.65
C ASP A 71 -5.62 5.12 -13.02
N VAL A 72 -5.38 4.82 -11.74
CA VAL A 72 -6.21 3.89 -10.96
C VAL A 72 -6.99 4.66 -9.88
N PRO A 73 -8.10 4.09 -9.35
CA PRO A 73 -8.86 4.73 -8.28
C PRO A 73 -7.96 5.16 -7.12
N ALA A 74 -8.16 6.39 -6.65
CA ALA A 74 -7.36 7.02 -5.62
C ALA A 74 -8.25 7.95 -4.77
N PRO A 75 -7.94 8.14 -3.48
CA PRO A 75 -8.68 9.08 -2.64
C PRO A 75 -8.43 10.52 -3.09
N ASP A 76 -9.39 11.39 -2.80
CA ASP A 76 -9.19 12.82 -2.99
C ASP A 76 -8.34 13.39 -1.85
N ILE A 77 -7.11 13.79 -2.18
CA ILE A 77 -6.13 14.32 -1.23
C ILE A 77 -5.89 15.82 -1.37
N ASP A 78 -6.59 16.50 -2.28
CA ASP A 78 -6.32 17.92 -2.58
C ASP A 78 -6.86 18.85 -1.47
N GLY A 79 -7.58 18.30 -0.48
CA GLY A 79 -8.07 19.00 0.73
C GLY A 79 -7.56 18.45 2.08
N LEU A 80 -6.57 17.55 2.09
CA LEU A 80 -6.04 16.88 3.29
C LEU A 80 -4.80 17.54 3.90
#